data_AF-A0A2E1YTW2-F1
#
_entry.id   AF-A0A2E1YTW2-F1
#
_cell.length_a   1.000
_cell.length_b   1.000
_cell.length_c   1.000
_cell.angle_alpha   90.00
_cell.angle_beta   90.00
_cell.angle_gamma   90.00
#
_symmetry.space_group_name_H-M   'P 1'
#
loop_
_entity.id
_entity.type
_entity.pdbx_description
1 polymer ?
#
loop_
_entity_poly.entity_id
_entity_poly.type
_entity_poly.pdbx_seq_one_letter_code
_entity_poly.pdbx_strand_id
1 'polypeptide(L)'
;MNKILLFIIPLIFFRISEANDIKTSTIIQNCNVCHTEKYKKSSSIKSLKTLEKDYFLTKMYEYKKENKNGVMNRILDPINILDIIEMADYLYGE
;
A
#
# COMPACT_ATOMS: atom_id res chain seq x y z
N MET A 1 29.03 -8.55 -52.04
CA MET A 1 30.12 -8.21 -51.10
C MET A 1 29.78 -6.86 -50.48
N ASN A 2 29.20 -6.86 -49.27
CA ASN A 2 29.54 -5.91 -48.21
C ASN A 2 28.90 -6.38 -46.90
N LYS A 3 29.78 -6.82 -46.00
CA LYS A 3 29.49 -7.18 -44.62
C LYS A 3 29.66 -5.91 -43.80
N ILE A 4 28.56 -5.38 -43.28
CA ILE A 4 28.53 -4.46 -42.14
C ILE A 4 27.46 -5.09 -41.25
N LEU A 5 27.75 -6.02 -40.33
CA LEU A 5 28.58 -5.95 -39.13
C LEU A 5 28.32 -4.67 -38.31
N LEU A 6 27.28 -4.69 -37.48
CA LEU A 6 27.44 -4.81 -36.02
C LEU A 6 26.08 -4.62 -35.32
N PHE A 7 25.66 -5.70 -34.67
CA PHE A 7 24.91 -5.74 -33.41
C PHE A 7 24.71 -4.38 -32.71
N ILE A 8 23.47 -3.88 -32.69
CA ILE A 8 23.00 -2.94 -31.65
C ILE A 8 21.64 -3.38 -31.12
N ILE A 9 21.56 -4.64 -30.68
CA ILE A 9 20.61 -5.07 -29.66
C ILE A 9 21.53 -5.66 -28.59
N PRO A 10 21.72 -5.00 -27.42
CA PRO A 10 20.65 -5.01 -26.42
C PRO A 10 20.71 -3.85 -25.39
N LEU A 11 19.84 -2.84 -25.49
CA LEU A 11 19.65 -1.85 -24.41
C LEU A 11 18.20 -1.74 -23.94
N ILE A 12 17.37 -2.72 -24.33
CA ILE A 12 16.01 -2.92 -23.81
C ILE A 12 16.01 -4.01 -22.72
N PHE A 13 17.14 -4.24 -22.06
CA PHE A 13 17.09 -4.74 -20.69
C PHE A 13 16.59 -3.58 -19.84
N PHE A 14 15.29 -3.28 -19.96
CA PHE A 14 14.54 -2.71 -18.87
C PHE A 14 14.88 -3.58 -17.68
N ARG A 15 15.74 -3.06 -16.81
CA ARG A 15 15.79 -3.49 -15.43
C ARG A 15 14.40 -3.12 -14.93
N ILE A 16 13.45 -4.03 -15.10
CA ILE A 16 12.26 -4.07 -14.28
C ILE A 16 12.86 -4.29 -12.91
N SER A 17 13.14 -3.18 -12.23
CA SER A 17 13.45 -3.23 -10.83
C SER A 17 12.16 -3.75 -10.24
N GLU A 18 12.09 -5.06 -9.98
CA GLU A 18 11.07 -5.59 -9.09
C GLU A 18 11.32 -4.85 -7.78
N ALA A 19 10.55 -3.78 -7.57
CA ALA A 19 10.39 -3.27 -6.23
C ALA A 19 9.97 -4.49 -5.42
N ASN A 20 10.70 -4.80 -4.35
CA ASN A 20 10.24 -5.81 -3.42
C ASN A 20 8.95 -5.27 -2.82
N ASP A 21 7.82 -5.61 -3.43
CA ASP A 21 6.51 -5.18 -2.98
C ASP A 21 6.39 -5.60 -1.51
N ILE A 22 6.09 -4.62 -0.66
CA ILE A 22 5.96 -4.87 0.76
C ILE A 22 4.74 -5.77 0.92
N LYS A 23 4.95 -6.96 1.49
CA LYS A 23 3.84 -7.89 1.73
C LYS A 23 2.72 -7.18 2.49
N THR A 24 1.50 -7.29 1.99
CA THR A 24 0.30 -6.71 2.62
C THR A 24 0.17 -7.10 4.10
N SER A 25 0.55 -8.32 4.49
CA SER A 25 0.56 -8.74 5.89
C SER A 25 1.50 -7.91 6.77
N THR A 26 2.65 -7.47 6.24
CA THR A 26 3.60 -6.57 6.92
C THR A 26 3.01 -5.17 7.06
N ILE A 27 2.32 -4.66 6.04
CA ILE A 27 1.63 -3.36 6.10
C ILE A 27 0.56 -3.40 7.21
N ILE A 28 -0.28 -4.43 7.22
CA ILE A 28 -1.32 -4.60 8.24
C ILE A 28 -0.75 -4.74 9.66
N GLN A 29 0.37 -5.45 9.83
CA GLN A 29 1.07 -5.51 11.12
C GLN A 29 1.48 -4.11 11.62
N ASN A 30 1.98 -3.25 10.73
CA ASN A 30 2.34 -1.88 11.08
C ASN A 30 1.10 -1.04 11.41
N CYS A 31 0.01 -1.17 10.66
CA CYS A 31 -1.25 -0.48 10.97
C CYS A 31 -1.79 -0.88 12.35
N ASN A 32 -1.63 -2.14 12.73
CA ASN A 32 -2.09 -2.65 14.02
C ASN A 32 -1.34 -2.06 15.21
N VAL A 33 -0.17 -1.44 15.04
CA VAL A 33 0.52 -0.72 16.13
C VAL A 33 -0.41 0.32 16.79
N CYS A 34 -1.25 0.98 16.00
CA CYS A 34 -2.26 1.92 16.48
C CYS A 34 -3.68 1.32 16.48
N HIS A 35 -4.01 0.45 15.52
CA HIS A 35 -5.36 -0.06 15.32
C HIS A 35 -5.65 -1.42 15.98
N THR A 36 -5.02 -1.74 17.11
CA THR A 36 -5.41 -2.95 17.88
C THR A 36 -6.63 -2.71 18.77
N GLU A 37 -7.40 -3.76 19.03
CA GLU A 37 -8.47 -3.77 20.04
C GLU A 37 -7.96 -3.43 21.46
N LYS A 38 -6.67 -3.65 21.72
CA LYS A 38 -6.04 -3.43 23.02
C LYS A 38 -5.38 -2.06 23.15
N TYR A 39 -5.42 -1.21 22.12
CA TYR A 39 -4.81 0.11 22.18
C TYR A 39 -5.60 1.04 23.10
N LYS A 40 -5.32 0.96 24.41
CA LYS A 40 -6.03 1.68 25.49
C LYS A 40 -5.80 3.19 25.51
N LYS A 41 -4.86 3.72 24.73
CA LYS A 41 -4.41 5.12 24.83
C LYS A 41 -5.36 6.12 24.17
N SER A 42 -6.32 5.65 23.37
CA SER A 42 -7.25 6.51 22.65
C SER A 42 -8.49 5.68 22.26
N SER A 43 -9.59 5.83 23.00
CA SER A 43 -10.89 5.19 22.71
C SER A 43 -11.47 5.56 21.34
N SER A 44 -10.88 6.52 20.62
CA SER A 44 -11.31 6.99 19.31
C SER A 44 -10.67 6.28 18.12
N ILE A 45 -9.61 5.47 18.30
CA ILE A 45 -8.96 4.74 17.20
C ILE A 45 -9.58 3.34 17.12
N LYS A 46 -10.37 3.10 16.08
CA LYS A 46 -11.06 1.82 15.87
C LYS A 46 -10.12 0.75 15.33
N SER A 47 -10.40 -0.50 15.70
CA SER A 47 -9.77 -1.67 15.08
C SER A 47 -10.16 -1.74 13.61
N LEU A 48 -9.19 -1.97 12.72
CA LEU A 48 -9.46 -2.08 11.28
C LEU A 48 -10.41 -3.24 11.00
N LYS A 49 -10.21 -4.40 11.65
CA LYS A 49 -11.03 -5.60 11.44
C LYS A 49 -12.53 -5.43 11.76
N THR A 50 -12.89 -4.39 12.50
CA THR A 50 -14.29 -4.11 12.87
C THR A 50 -15.01 -3.18 11.90
N LEU A 51 -14.32 -2.69 10.88
CA LEU A 51 -14.90 -1.82 9.87
C LEU A 51 -15.50 -2.63 8.74
N GLU A 52 -16.55 -2.11 8.11
CA GLU A 52 -17.02 -2.60 6.82
C GLU A 52 -15.97 -2.34 5.74
N LYS A 53 -15.79 -3.28 4.81
CA LYS A 53 -14.79 -3.21 3.73
C LYS A 53 -14.90 -1.89 2.94
N ASP A 54 -16.10 -1.52 2.55
CA ASP A 54 -16.36 -0.29 1.77
C ASP A 54 -16.02 0.97 2.57
N TYR A 55 -16.31 0.97 3.86
CA TYR A 55 -15.97 2.08 4.74
C TYR A 55 -14.46 2.23 4.88
N PHE A 56 -13.73 1.11 5.04
CA PHE A 56 -12.27 1.11 5.07
C PHE A 56 -11.69 1.71 3.78
N LEU A 57 -12.09 1.19 2.61
CA LEU A 57 -11.59 1.65 1.32
C LEU A 57 -11.85 3.15 1.11
N THR A 58 -13.07 3.60 1.39
CA THR A 58 -13.46 5.01 1.27
C THR A 58 -12.55 5.90 2.10
N LYS A 59 -12.32 5.55 3.38
CA LYS A 59 -11.47 6.34 4.27
C LYS A 59 -10.01 6.38 3.83
N MET A 60 -9.47 5.25 3.36
CA MET A 60 -8.08 5.18 2.89
C MET A 60 -7.86 6.08 1.67
N TYR A 61 -8.81 6.08 0.72
CA TYR A 61 -8.75 6.96 -0.45
C TYR A 61 -8.93 8.44 -0.09
N GLU A 62 -9.84 8.75 0.84
CA GLU A 62 -9.99 10.10 1.37
C GLU A 62 -8.66 10.59 1.96
N TYR A 63 -8.02 9.82 2.84
CA TYR A 63 -6.76 10.22 3.45
C TYR A 63 -5.61 10.38 2.45
N LYS A 64 -5.54 9.56 1.39
CA LYS A 64 -4.54 9.75 0.32
C LYS A 64 -4.79 11.02 -0.51
N LYS A 65 -6.05 11.39 -0.72
CA LYS A 65 -6.43 12.56 -1.51
C LYS A 65 -6.33 13.85 -0.71
N GLU A 66 -6.63 13.79 0.58
CA GLU A 66 -6.64 14.94 1.46
C GLU A 66 -5.23 15.51 1.64
N ASN A 67 -5.02 16.77 1.25
CA ASN A 67 -3.81 17.51 1.54
C ASN A 67 -3.85 18.07 2.98
N LYS A 68 -3.87 17.15 3.96
CA LYS A 68 -3.84 17.47 5.39
C LYS A 68 -2.60 16.85 6.02
N ASN A 69 -2.04 17.51 7.04
CA ASN A 69 -0.91 16.98 7.82
C ASN A 69 -1.36 16.01 8.93
N GLY A 70 -2.42 15.23 8.67
CA GLY A 70 -2.93 14.24 9.61
C GLY A 70 -1.96 13.07 9.79
N VAL A 71 -2.07 12.36 10.91
CA VAL A 71 -1.25 11.16 11.15
C VAL A 71 -1.51 10.10 10.08
N MET A 72 -2.78 9.83 9.76
CA MET A 72 -3.13 8.86 8.71
C MET A 72 -2.65 9.29 7.32
N ASN A 73 -2.77 10.56 6.95
CA ASN A 73 -2.27 11.06 5.66
C ASN A 73 -0.77 10.79 5.51
N ARG A 74 0.03 11.08 6.56
CA ARG A 74 1.47 10.83 6.55
C ARG A 74 1.83 9.34 6.51
N ILE A 75 1.07 8.50 7.22
CA ILE A 75 1.28 7.04 7.21
C ILE A 75 0.96 6.45 5.84
N LEU A 76 -0.06 6.99 5.15
CA LEU A 76 -0.50 6.50 3.85
C LEU A 76 0.29 7.08 2.68
N ASP A 77 1.12 8.10 2.88
CA ASP A 77 1.95 8.69 1.83
C ASP A 77 2.73 7.64 1.01
N PRO A 78 3.50 6.72 1.64
CA PRO A 78 4.25 5.68 0.92
C PRO A 78 3.41 4.50 0.42
N ILE A 79 2.14 4.38 0.82
CA ILE A 79 1.28 3.24 0.47
C ILE A 79 0.53 3.56 -0.82
N ASN A 80 0.64 2.69 -1.83
CA ASN A 80 0.00 2.92 -3.12
C ASN A 80 -1.48 2.43 -3.12
N ILE A 81 -2.22 2.71 -4.20
CA ILE A 81 -3.65 2.35 -4.29
C ILE A 81 -3.85 0.83 -4.38
N LEU A 82 -2.95 0.10 -5.05
CA LEU A 82 -3.02 -1.36 -5.13
C LEU A 82 -2.81 -1.99 -3.75
N ASP A 83 -1.83 -1.50 -2.98
CA ASP A 83 -1.61 -1.93 -1.60
C ASP A 83 -2.88 -1.74 -0.76
N ILE A 84 -3.60 -0.62 -0.92
CA ILE A 84 -4.86 -0.36 -0.19
C ILE A 84 -5.94 -1.39 -0.54
N ILE A 85 -6.03 -1.77 -1.82
CA ILE A 85 -6.97 -2.80 -2.27
C ILE A 85 -6.60 -4.15 -1.67
N GLU A 86 -5.32 -4.53 -1.77
CA GLU A 86 -4.82 -5.79 -1.18
C GLU A 86 -5.00 -5.82 0.34
N MET A 87 -4.80 -4.70 1.03
CA MET A 87 -5.08 -4.57 2.46
C MET A 87 -6.55 -4.85 2.77
N ALA A 88 -7.48 -4.34 1.95
CA ALA A 88 -8.90 -4.60 2.13
C ALA A 88 -9.23 -6.08 1.88
N ASP A 89 -8.65 -6.69 0.85
CA ASP A 89 -8.82 -8.13 0.58
C ASP A 89 -8.22 -8.99 1.70
N TYR A 90 -7.07 -8.61 2.24
CA TYR A 90 -6.44 -9.31 3.37
C TYR A 90 -7.26 -9.22 4.66
N LEU A 91 -7.92 -8.08 4.90
CA LEU A 91 -8.68 -7.84 6.13
C LEU A 91 -10.11 -8.42 6.09
N TYR A 92 -10.74 -8.40 4.91
CA TYR A 92 -12.18 -8.66 4.76
C TYR A 92 -12.53 -9.62 3.61
N GLY A 93 -11.55 -10.10 2.86
CA GLY A 93 -11.78 -11.17 1.88
C GLY A 93 -12.29 -12.42 2.60
N GLU A 94 -13.38 -12.99 2.07
CA GLU A 94 -13.92 -14.28 2.51
C GLU A 94 -12.93 -15.42 2.25
#